data_AF-A0AAW2DRS1-F1
#
_entry.id   AF-A0AAW2DRS1-F1
#
_cell.length_a   1.000
_cell.length_b   1.000
_cell.length_c   1.000
_cell.angle_alpha   90.00
_cell.angle_beta   90.00
_cell.angle_gamma   90.00
#
_symmetry.space_group_name_H-M   'P 1'
#
loop_
_entity.id
_entity.type
_entity.pdbx_description
1 polymer ?
#
loop_
_entity_poly.entity_id
_entity_poly.type
_entity_poly.pdbx_seq_one_letter_code
_entity_poly.pdbx_strand_id
1 'polypeptide(L)'
;MNISFHKLSYYKIWDAKQKAIAKIFGDWEDSYQRLRKSLLAYSDQEIGTWFWYHTIRSEVSGDTILRYVFLAFAPCIEGFKHCKPVINIDGTYLYGKYRGVLLIAMATDANNKVLPLAFAVVDKESGNSLEYVIVDKDICVISDRHKGIQNGIANWRKDDDG
;
A
#
# COMPACT_ATOMS: atom_id res chain seq x y z
N MET A 1 7.17 29.07 -48.48
CA MET A 1 6.54 29.13 -47.15
C MET A 1 7.30 28.14 -46.26
N ASN A 2 8.22 28.63 -45.42
CA ASN A 2 9.02 27.76 -44.54
C ASN A 2 8.20 27.42 -43.30
N ILE A 3 7.79 26.16 -43.17
CA ILE A 3 7.12 25.67 -41.97
C ILE A 3 8.23 25.29 -40.99
N SER A 4 8.56 26.18 -40.06
CA SER A 4 9.47 25.87 -38.97
C SER A 4 8.77 24.93 -37.98
N PHE A 5 9.17 23.66 -37.95
CA PHE A 5 8.73 22.73 -36.93
C PHE A 5 9.32 23.16 -35.58
N HIS A 6 8.53 23.85 -34.76
CA HIS A 6 8.89 24.11 -33.37
C HIS A 6 8.90 22.78 -32.61
N LYS A 7 10.10 22.26 -32.37
CA LYS A 7 10.32 21.06 -31.57
C LYS A 7 9.93 21.37 -30.12
N LEU A 8 8.78 20.87 -29.68
CA LEU A 8 8.33 20.99 -28.30
C LEU A 8 9.35 20.31 -27.38
N SER A 9 9.69 20.97 -26.26
CA SER A 9 10.59 20.35 -25.28
C SER A 9 9.91 19.16 -24.62
N TYR A 10 10.71 18.13 -24.30
CA TYR A 10 10.24 16.96 -23.56
C TYR A 10 9.48 17.34 -22.29
N TYR A 11 9.98 18.34 -21.55
CA TYR A 11 9.36 18.83 -20.32
C TYR A 11 7.94 19.36 -20.55
N LYS A 12 7.69 20.13 -21.62
CA LYS A 12 6.35 20.66 -21.92
C LYS A 12 5.35 19.54 -22.24
N ILE A 13 5.79 18.50 -22.95
CA ILE A 13 4.95 17.34 -23.26
C ILE A 13 4.67 16.53 -21.98
N TRP A 14 5.69 16.33 -21.15
CA TRP A 14 5.55 15.63 -19.87
C TRP A 14 4.60 16.37 -18.92
N ASP A 15 4.75 17.69 -18.77
CA ASP A 15 3.89 18.54 -17.93
C ASP A 15 2.43 18.53 -18.43
N ALA A 16 2.21 18.66 -19.74
CA ALA A 16 0.88 18.54 -20.33
C ALA A 16 0.23 17.17 -20.06
N LYS A 17 1.01 16.08 -20.15
CA LYS A 17 0.55 14.74 -19.80
C LYS A 17 0.16 14.64 -18.32
N GLN A 18 0.97 15.18 -17.40
CA GLN A 18 0.65 15.17 -15.96
C GLN A 18 -0.64 15.96 -15.67
N LYS A 19 -0.82 17.13 -16.29
CA LYS A 19 -2.05 17.93 -16.16
C LYS A 19 -3.28 17.22 -16.70
N ALA A 20 -3.15 16.51 -17.82
CA ALA A 20 -4.24 15.72 -18.39
C ALA A 20 -4.61 14.53 -17.48
N ILE A 21 -3.63 13.82 -16.92
CA ILE A 21 -3.85 12.74 -15.94
C ILE A 21 -4.57 13.29 -14.71
N ALA A 22 -4.09 14.40 -14.13
CA ALA A 22 -4.71 15.02 -12.97
C ALA A 22 -6.16 15.46 -13.24
N LYS A 23 -6.46 15.94 -14.47
CA LYS A 23 -7.83 16.30 -14.85
C LYS A 23 -8.77 15.10 -14.95
N ILE A 24 -8.27 13.91 -15.29
CA ILE A 24 -9.08 12.69 -15.44
C ILE A 24 -9.24 11.97 -14.09
N PHE A 25 -8.14 11.80 -13.35
CA PHE A 25 -8.08 10.95 -12.16
C PHE A 25 -8.06 11.71 -10.83
N GLY A 26 -7.91 13.03 -10.88
CA GLY A 26 -7.61 13.86 -9.72
C GLY A 26 -6.11 14.01 -9.51
N ASP A 27 -5.72 15.00 -8.70
CA ASP A 27 -4.33 15.15 -8.28
C ASP A 27 -3.98 14.17 -7.16
N TRP A 28 -2.68 14.08 -6.90
CA TRP A 28 -2.15 13.12 -5.93
C TRP A 28 -2.56 13.51 -4.51
N GLU A 29 -2.50 14.80 -4.20
CA GLU A 29 -2.84 15.37 -2.90
C GLU A 29 -4.29 15.05 -2.48
N ASP A 30 -5.24 15.29 -3.38
CA ASP A 30 -6.65 14.96 -3.22
C ASP A 30 -6.84 13.46 -2.98
N SER A 31 -6.11 12.62 -3.71
CA SER A 31 -6.19 11.16 -3.57
C SER A 31 -5.75 10.70 -2.19
N TYR A 32 -4.65 11.23 -1.66
CA TYR A 32 -4.18 10.91 -0.29
C TYR A 32 -5.09 11.50 0.79
N GLN A 33 -5.66 12.69 0.58
CA GLN A 33 -6.66 13.25 1.50
C GLN A 33 -7.95 12.41 1.53
N ARG A 34 -8.41 11.95 0.36
CA ARG A 34 -9.56 11.04 0.26
C ARG A 34 -9.27 9.73 0.97
N LEU A 35 -8.11 9.13 0.75
CA LEU A 35 -7.70 7.90 1.44
C LEU A 35 -7.81 8.07 2.96
N ARG A 36 -7.26 9.16 3.52
CA ARG A 36 -7.37 9.43 4.96
C ARG A 36 -8.81 9.57 5.44
N LYS A 37 -9.66 10.29 4.70
CA LYS A 37 -11.09 10.43 5.02
C LYS A 37 -11.81 9.09 4.95
N SER A 38 -11.52 8.26 3.95
CA SER A 38 -12.09 6.93 3.77
C SER A 38 -11.71 5.99 4.91
N LEU A 39 -10.45 5.99 5.35
CA LEU A 39 -10.00 5.17 6.48
C LEU A 39 -10.81 5.46 7.76
N LEU A 40 -11.01 6.75 8.05
CA LEU A 40 -11.83 7.18 9.19
C LEU A 40 -13.29 6.74 9.02
N ALA A 41 -13.87 6.94 7.84
CA ALA A 41 -15.24 6.53 7.57
C ALA A 41 -15.45 5.01 7.72
N TYR A 42 -14.49 4.18 7.25
CA TYR A 42 -14.56 2.73 7.42
C TYR A 42 -14.50 2.30 8.89
N SER A 43 -13.72 3.00 9.70
CA SER A 43 -13.66 2.74 11.14
C SER A 43 -14.97 3.08 11.85
N ASP A 44 -15.67 4.11 11.39
CA ASP A 44 -16.93 4.55 11.99
C ASP A 44 -18.11 3.64 11.59
N GLN A 45 -18.08 3.07 10.39
CA GLN A 45 -19.15 2.23 9.85
C GLN A 45 -19.02 0.76 10.28
N GLU A 46 -17.81 0.21 10.32
CA GLU A 46 -17.57 -1.21 10.57
C GLU A 46 -16.68 -1.43 11.80
N ILE A 47 -17.35 -1.70 12.94
CA ILE A 47 -16.71 -2.09 14.19
C ILE A 47 -15.81 -3.31 13.94
N GLY A 48 -14.53 -3.19 14.28
CA GLY A 48 -13.53 -4.24 14.10
C GLY A 48 -12.67 -4.08 12.83
N THR A 49 -12.95 -3.10 11.97
CA THR A 49 -12.00 -2.69 10.92
C THR A 49 -10.79 -2.09 11.60
N TRP A 50 -9.61 -2.65 11.33
CA TRP A 50 -8.36 -2.19 11.90
C TRP A 50 -7.58 -1.40 10.86
N PHE A 51 -7.10 -0.23 11.25
CA PHE A 51 -6.21 0.55 10.42
C PHE A 51 -5.20 1.30 11.27
N TRP A 52 -4.04 1.56 10.69
CA TRP A 52 -3.01 2.41 11.26
C TRP A 52 -2.39 3.24 10.16
N TYR A 53 -2.02 4.47 10.45
CA TYR A 53 -1.33 5.31 9.49
C TYR A 53 -0.32 6.22 10.15
N HIS A 54 0.74 6.54 9.41
CA HIS A 54 1.80 7.43 9.85
C HIS A 54 1.91 8.62 8.90
N THR A 55 1.99 9.82 9.47
CA THR A 55 2.16 11.06 8.73
C THR A 55 3.44 11.77 9.13
N ILE A 56 4.13 12.38 8.16
CA ILE A 56 5.30 13.23 8.39
C ILE A 56 5.01 14.65 7.94
N ARG A 57 5.78 15.63 8.43
CA ARG A 57 5.77 16.99 7.89
C ARG A 57 6.79 17.11 6.75
N SER A 58 6.37 17.72 5.65
CA SER A 58 7.21 18.12 4.54
C SER A 58 8.11 19.27 4.98
N GLU A 59 9.42 19.09 4.93
CA GLU A 59 10.37 20.17 5.24
C GLU A 59 10.35 21.29 4.17
N VAL A 60 9.92 20.97 2.95
CA VAL A 60 9.91 21.90 1.81
C VAL A 60 8.63 22.73 1.77
N SER A 61 7.48 22.12 2.02
CA SER A 61 6.18 22.79 1.89
C SER A 61 5.45 23.02 3.22
N GLY A 62 5.91 22.40 4.32
CA GLY A 62 5.23 22.44 5.62
C GLY A 62 4.00 21.52 5.71
N ASP A 63 3.59 20.91 4.61
CA ASP A 63 2.39 20.06 4.53
C ASP A 63 2.55 18.74 5.29
N THR A 64 1.43 18.17 5.72
CA THR A 64 1.40 16.81 6.30
C THR A 64 1.27 15.77 5.20
N ILE A 65 2.27 14.91 5.06
CA ILE A 65 2.32 13.83 4.07
C ILE A 65 1.97 12.50 4.74
N LEU A 66 1.06 11.76 4.14
CA LEU A 66 0.77 10.37 4.52
C LEU A 66 1.93 9.49 4.06
N ARG A 67 2.68 8.93 5.02
CA ARG A 67 3.89 8.14 4.74
C ARG A 67 3.57 6.66 4.69
N TYR A 68 2.85 6.15 5.68
CA TYR A 68 2.47 4.75 5.77
C TYR A 68 0.98 4.59 6.04
N VAL A 69 0.37 3.55 5.48
CA VAL A 69 -1.02 3.15 5.74
C VAL A 69 -1.07 1.65 5.85
N PHE A 70 -1.84 1.16 6.81
CA PHE A 70 -2.18 -0.25 6.99
C PHE A 70 -3.69 -0.34 7.23
N LEU A 71 -4.34 -1.29 6.59
CA LEU A 71 -5.78 -1.47 6.65
C LEU A 71 -6.12 -2.97 6.54
N ALA A 72 -6.96 -3.45 7.44
CA ALA A 72 -7.60 -4.75 7.39
C ALA A 72 -9.07 -4.60 7.78
N PHE A 73 -9.97 -4.98 6.87
CA PHE A 73 -11.41 -4.86 7.11
C PHE A 73 -11.90 -5.93 8.07
N ALA A 74 -12.85 -5.59 8.95
CA ALA A 74 -13.40 -6.53 9.93
C ALA A 74 -13.89 -7.86 9.30
N PRO A 75 -14.64 -7.84 8.17
CA PRO A 75 -15.08 -9.07 7.51
C PRO A 75 -13.91 -9.91 6.96
N CYS A 76 -12.80 -9.28 6.56
CA CYS A 76 -11.62 -9.99 6.08
C CYS A 76 -10.87 -10.67 7.23
N ILE A 77 -10.75 -9.98 8.37
CA ILE A 77 -10.17 -10.53 9.60
C ILE A 77 -10.98 -11.73 10.08
N GLU A 78 -12.32 -11.61 10.09
CA GLU A 78 -13.19 -12.71 10.49
C GLU A 78 -13.17 -13.86 9.48
N GLY A 79 -13.26 -13.54 8.18
CA GLY A 79 -13.26 -14.53 7.10
C GLY A 79 -11.97 -15.35 7.01
N PHE A 80 -10.84 -14.80 7.48
CA PHE A 80 -9.57 -15.52 7.50
C PHE A 80 -9.61 -16.79 8.36
N LYS A 81 -10.43 -16.83 9.41
CA LYS A 81 -10.61 -18.03 10.26
C LYS A 81 -11.14 -19.24 9.49
N HIS A 82 -11.75 -19.01 8.33
CA HIS A 82 -12.28 -20.04 7.44
C HIS A 82 -11.37 -20.29 6.23
N CYS A 83 -10.22 -19.61 6.15
CA CYS A 83 -9.23 -19.80 5.11
C CYS A 83 -8.22 -20.87 5.48
N LYS A 84 -7.50 -21.36 4.46
CA LYS A 84 -6.30 -22.16 4.68
C LYS A 84 -5.27 -21.31 5.46
N PRO A 85 -4.44 -21.91 6.32
CA PRO A 85 -3.41 -21.21 7.09
C PRO A 85 -2.21 -20.83 6.20
N VAL A 86 -2.49 -20.18 5.08
CA VAL A 86 -1.52 -19.73 4.08
C VAL A 86 -1.87 -18.31 3.67
N ILE A 87 -0.92 -17.39 3.82
CA ILE A 87 -1.02 -16.01 3.36
C ILE A 87 -0.04 -15.81 2.20
N ASN A 88 -0.56 -15.30 1.09
CA ASN A 88 0.23 -14.82 -0.03
C ASN A 88 0.42 -13.31 0.12
N ILE A 89 1.66 -12.83 0.05
CA ILE A 89 1.98 -11.40 0.08
C ILE A 89 2.62 -11.02 -1.24
N ASP A 90 2.04 -10.03 -1.89
CA ASP A 90 2.56 -9.45 -3.13
C ASP A 90 2.68 -7.93 -2.99
N GLY A 91 3.65 -7.36 -3.70
CA GLY A 91 3.96 -5.94 -3.68
C GLY A 91 3.97 -5.36 -5.08
N THR A 92 3.37 -4.17 -5.23
CA THR A 92 3.41 -3.43 -6.49
C THR A 92 3.88 -2.01 -6.28
N TYR A 93 4.78 -1.54 -7.14
CA TYR A 93 5.28 -0.18 -7.06
C TYR A 93 4.19 0.83 -7.42
N LEU A 94 3.98 1.79 -6.53
CA LEU A 94 3.15 2.96 -6.80
C LEU A 94 3.95 3.95 -7.65
N TYR A 95 3.46 4.19 -8.86
CA TYR A 95 4.02 5.18 -9.78
C TYR A 95 3.35 6.53 -9.54
N GLY A 96 4.13 7.59 -9.36
CA GLY A 96 3.57 8.93 -9.19
C GLY A 96 4.52 9.90 -8.49
N LYS A 97 3.94 11.00 -8.01
CA LYS A 97 4.65 12.02 -7.21
C LYS A 97 5.21 11.42 -5.92
N TYR A 98 4.43 10.57 -5.27
CA TYR A 98 4.78 9.87 -4.05
C TYR A 98 5.14 8.44 -4.41
N ARG A 99 6.43 8.12 -4.35
CA ARG A 99 6.93 6.77 -4.58
C ARG A 99 6.64 5.90 -3.36
N GLY A 100 6.28 4.65 -3.60
CA GLY A 100 6.07 3.66 -2.54
C GLY A 100 5.74 2.30 -3.12
N VAL A 101 5.39 1.37 -2.24
CA VAL A 101 4.95 0.03 -2.58
C VAL A 101 3.59 -0.18 -1.92
N LEU A 102 2.63 -0.65 -2.72
CA LEU A 102 1.38 -1.19 -2.22
C LEU A 102 1.58 -2.69 -2.01
N LEU A 103 1.60 -3.10 -0.75
CA LEU A 103 1.59 -4.49 -0.32
C LEU A 103 0.15 -4.96 -0.12
N ILE A 104 -0.13 -6.17 -0.58
CA ILE A 104 -1.42 -6.83 -0.39
C ILE A 104 -1.17 -8.22 0.18
N ALA A 105 -1.78 -8.50 1.34
CA ALA A 105 -1.89 -9.85 1.86
C ALA A 105 -3.20 -10.49 1.46
N MET A 106 -3.14 -11.74 1.02
CA MET A 106 -4.28 -12.51 0.54
C MET A 106 -4.26 -13.90 1.15
N ALA A 107 -5.42 -14.37 1.58
CA ALA A 107 -5.62 -15.77 1.92
C ALA A 107 -6.42 -16.49 0.84
N THR A 108 -6.52 -17.80 0.96
CA THR A 108 -7.35 -18.63 0.09
C THR A 108 -8.25 -19.51 0.93
N ASP A 109 -9.55 -19.49 0.63
CA ASP A 109 -10.54 -20.30 1.34
C ASP A 109 -10.46 -21.80 0.96
N ALA A 110 -11.27 -22.63 1.62
CA ALA A 110 -11.38 -24.05 1.31
C ALA A 110 -11.82 -24.32 -0.15
N ASN A 111 -12.53 -23.38 -0.77
CA ASN A 111 -13.03 -23.44 -2.14
C ASN A 111 -12.07 -22.82 -3.18
N ASN A 112 -10.83 -22.53 -2.80
CA ASN A 112 -9.82 -21.88 -3.64
C ASN A 112 -10.21 -20.48 -4.13
N LYS A 113 -11.01 -19.74 -3.36
CA LYS A 113 -11.31 -18.33 -3.59
C LYS A 113 -10.34 -17.47 -2.82
N VAL A 114 -9.89 -16.38 -3.46
CA VAL A 114 -8.96 -15.42 -2.87
C VAL A 114 -9.72 -14.45 -1.99
N LEU A 115 -9.23 -14.27 -0.76
CA LEU A 115 -9.70 -13.27 0.18
C LEU A 115 -8.57 -12.24 0.42
N PRO A 116 -8.70 -11.00 -0.06
CA PRO A 116 -7.79 -9.92 0.34
C PRO A 116 -7.93 -9.68 1.85
N LEU A 117 -6.84 -9.84 2.60
CA LEU A 117 -6.82 -9.72 4.06
C LEU A 117 -6.50 -8.31 4.51
N ALA A 118 -5.40 -7.77 4.00
CA ALA A 118 -4.85 -6.51 4.44
C ALA A 118 -4.11 -5.79 3.30
N PHE A 119 -4.07 -4.47 3.41
CA PHE A 119 -3.41 -3.57 2.47
C PHE A 119 -2.42 -2.71 3.24
N ALA A 120 -1.27 -2.46 2.62
CA ALA A 120 -0.24 -1.62 3.19
C ALA A 120 0.38 -0.71 2.12
N VAL A 121 0.48 0.59 2.40
CA VAL A 121 1.27 1.53 1.60
C VAL A 121 2.54 1.84 2.38
N VAL A 122 3.69 1.47 1.83
CA VAL A 122 5.00 1.62 2.45
C VAL A 122 6.00 2.29 1.51
N ASP A 123 7.11 2.78 2.03
CA ASP A 123 8.17 3.39 1.21
C ASP A 123 8.97 2.35 0.44
N LYS A 124 9.15 1.17 1.04
CA LYS A 124 9.81 0.00 0.47
C LYS A 124 9.31 -1.29 1.11
N GLU A 125 9.45 -2.40 0.40
CA GLU A 125 9.28 -3.73 0.99
C GLU A 125 10.45 -4.01 1.94
N SER A 126 10.15 -4.16 3.22
CA SER A 126 11.16 -4.45 4.24
C SER A 126 10.60 -5.27 5.40
N GLY A 127 11.50 -5.89 6.17
CA GLY A 127 11.34 -6.31 7.58
C GLY A 127 10.05 -5.84 8.25
N ASN A 128 10.16 -4.60 8.71
CA ASN A 128 9.23 -3.92 9.59
C ASN A 128 7.88 -3.62 8.91
N SER A 129 7.83 -3.54 7.57
CA SER A 129 6.56 -3.33 6.86
C SER A 129 5.65 -4.55 6.89
N LEU A 130 6.20 -5.76 7.09
CA LEU A 130 5.45 -7.00 7.04
C LEU A 130 4.91 -7.43 8.41
N GLU A 131 5.48 -6.91 9.49
CA GLU A 131 5.02 -7.14 10.87
C GLU A 131 3.56 -6.69 11.08
N TYR A 132 3.15 -5.61 10.42
CA TYR A 132 1.78 -5.12 10.49
C TYR A 132 0.77 -5.92 9.65
N VAL A 133 1.24 -6.89 8.86
CA VAL A 133 0.44 -7.68 7.93
C VAL A 133 0.28 -9.13 8.40
N ILE A 134 1.25 -9.66 9.14
CA ILE A 134 1.29 -11.06 9.60
C ILE A 134 0.89 -11.11 11.08
N VAL A 135 -0.25 -11.75 11.37
CA VAL A 135 -0.90 -11.70 12.70
C VAL A 135 -0.64 -12.94 13.57
N ASP A 136 -0.24 -14.08 13.00
CA ASP A 136 -0.15 -15.35 13.74
C ASP A 136 1.08 -16.21 13.36
N LYS A 137 1.50 -17.07 14.30
CA LYS A 137 2.71 -17.90 14.26
C LYS A 137 2.55 -19.22 13.51
N ASP A 138 1.32 -19.70 13.36
CA ASP A 138 1.02 -20.98 12.71
C ASP A 138 0.61 -20.84 11.22
N ILE A 139 0.96 -19.70 10.60
CA ILE A 139 0.60 -19.37 9.22
C ILE A 139 1.81 -19.55 8.29
N CYS A 140 1.62 -20.25 7.19
CA CYS A 140 2.60 -20.30 6.10
C CYS A 140 2.52 -19.01 5.25
N VAL A 141 3.65 -18.34 5.05
CA VAL A 141 3.72 -17.15 4.18
C VAL A 141 4.38 -17.50 2.85
N ILE A 142 3.68 -17.19 1.76
CA ILE A 142 4.20 -17.26 0.39
C ILE A 142 4.39 -15.84 -0.10
N SER A 143 5.55 -15.54 -0.64
CA SER A 143 5.81 -14.26 -1.29
C SER A 143 6.79 -14.43 -2.43
N ASP A 144 6.97 -13.38 -3.21
CA ASP A 144 8.00 -13.35 -4.22
C ASP A 144 9.41 -13.39 -3.58
N ARG A 145 10.44 -13.59 -4.40
CA ARG A 145 11.83 -13.65 -3.92
C ARG A 145 12.44 -12.26 -3.71
N HIS A 146 11.64 -11.21 -3.54
CA HIS A 146 12.18 -9.90 -3.29
C HIS A 146 12.89 -9.88 -1.92
N LYS A 147 14.15 -9.42 -1.91
CA LYS A 147 15.00 -9.44 -0.71
C LYS A 147 14.38 -8.69 0.46
N GLY A 148 13.57 -7.68 0.17
CA GLY A 148 12.83 -6.92 1.16
C GLY A 148 11.85 -7.80 1.95
N ILE A 149 11.13 -8.68 1.25
CA ILE A 149 10.15 -9.58 1.84
C ILE A 149 10.83 -10.78 2.50
N GLN A 150 11.88 -11.33 1.89
CA GLN A 150 12.68 -12.38 2.52
C GLN A 150 13.27 -11.90 3.86
N ASN A 151 13.82 -10.69 3.91
CA ASN A 151 14.31 -10.10 5.16
C ASN A 151 13.18 -9.77 6.13
N GLY A 152 12.02 -9.34 5.61
CA GLY A 152 10.70 -9.37 6.23
C GLY A 152 10.46 -10.57 7.12
N ILE A 153 10.31 -11.70 6.43
CA ILE A 153 9.95 -12.99 6.99
C ILE A 153 11.08 -13.56 7.86
N ALA A 154 12.35 -13.31 7.51
CA ALA A 154 13.50 -13.85 8.24
C ALA A 154 13.84 -13.08 9.54
N ASN A 155 13.56 -11.78 9.60
CA ASN A 155 13.76 -10.97 10.80
C ASN A 155 12.52 -10.94 11.71
N TRP A 156 11.38 -11.43 11.22
CA TRP A 156 10.24 -11.73 12.06
C TRP A 156 10.71 -12.63 13.21
N ARG A 157 10.61 -12.09 14.44
CA ARG A 157 10.76 -12.80 15.72
C ARG A 157 12.17 -12.98 16.30
N LYS A 158 13.15 -12.10 16.03
CA LYS A 158 14.43 -12.16 16.79
C LYS A 158 14.39 -11.50 18.18
N ASP A 159 13.33 -10.78 18.52
CA ASP A 159 13.34 -9.89 19.70
C ASP A 159 12.61 -10.44 20.95
N ASP A 160 12.03 -11.65 20.91
CA ASP A 160 11.22 -12.20 22.03
C ASP A 160 11.69 -13.57 22.57
N ASP A 161 13.00 -13.86 22.53
CA ASP A 161 13.62 -14.98 23.28
C ASP A 161 14.45 -14.46 24.48
N GLY A 162 13.84 -13.60 25.30
CA GLY A 162 14.40 -13.09 26.57
C GLY A 162 13.35 -12.93 27.65
#